data_AF-A0AAW0FWU7-F1
#
_entry.id   AF-A0AAW0FWU7-F1
#
_cell.length_a   1.000
_cell.length_b   1.000
_cell.length_c   1.000
_cell.angle_alpha   90.00
_cell.angle_beta   90.00
_cell.angle_gamma   90.00
#
_symmetry.space_group_name_H-M   'P 1'
#
loop_
_entity.id
_entity.type
_entity.pdbx_description
1 polymer ?
#
loop_
_entity_poly.entity_id
_entity_poly.type
_entity_poly.pdbx_seq_one_letter_code
_entity_poly.pdbx_strand_id
1 'polypeptide(L)'
;MSSDASSGVVDRVSSFISENKKVVLVGAALTVAAVGAGVYFASTSRGSGEPDAEKADRKKKKSKSSKKKKTVKDTDGPILEEVKPKVEEIPEDDTPLTEEELASMSTEDRSKAAASLKAKGNAAYQAKQFTKAADLYTRAIAASPTPEPVFYSNRAACYVHMSPPDHEKIVHDCDAALALDKRYVKALNRRASALEALERYEEALADFTAATILDKFQTHNMQDSVERVLKLVARRKADEILATREPRLPSDVFVAAYFGAFRPRPLPTLPESPSQGDSTLLLSLEALQAGDYIHSLSLVNEALEQGISFDLGKTEALNVAEVSSMIVPSNLARHFVDRLVVLLRFLMGDVSGAKDDLMASVELVPSYTQSWVKMASVYMEQGDSTKAFDCFEEAIKQNAEDPDIYYHRGQVYFITNEFDKAAEDYTKSTSLDNTFVFSHIQLAVAQYKAGNVANGMATFRRTLKAFPDRSEPANYYGELLLDQQRFDDAIDKFDRAIELELAKPKSRNVLPMVNKGLTIFQSKQDIAAAEELCKRALEIDPECEPAVGSLAQLALQTNRVEEGSKLFWRQAEITRSEPELMGALTYHYATKSQIDFLKAYPEMATQMGSIAQGLM
;
A
#
# COMPACT_ATOMS: atom_id res chain seq x y z
N MET A 1 18.70 -27.03 14.85
CA MET A 1 17.45 -27.11 14.07
C MET A 1 16.79 -25.77 14.29
N SER A 2 16.83 -24.94 13.24
CA SER A 2 16.51 -23.50 13.28
C SER A 2 15.01 -23.32 13.44
N SER A 3 14.60 -22.60 14.48
CA SER A 3 13.21 -22.19 14.71
C SER A 3 13.02 -20.81 14.08
N ASP A 4 12.36 -20.76 12.93
CA ASP A 4 12.04 -19.50 12.25
C ASP A 4 11.07 -18.67 13.08
N ALA A 5 11.47 -17.43 13.35
CA ALA A 5 10.73 -16.43 14.08
C ALA A 5 9.56 -15.90 13.24
N SER A 6 8.37 -15.81 13.85
CA SER A 6 7.14 -15.36 13.21
C SER A 6 7.20 -13.87 12.88
N SER A 7 7.23 -13.54 11.58
CA SER A 7 7.13 -12.18 11.04
C SER A 7 5.71 -11.59 11.19
N GLY A 8 5.64 -10.25 11.33
CA GLY A 8 4.43 -9.47 11.59
C GLY A 8 3.48 -9.40 10.39
N VAL A 9 2.22 -8.99 10.59
CA VAL A 9 1.17 -9.07 9.55
C VAL A 9 1.37 -8.07 8.39
N VAL A 10 2.10 -6.96 8.58
CA VAL A 10 2.50 -6.09 7.46
C VAL A 10 3.65 -6.70 6.67
N ASP A 11 4.58 -7.40 7.35
CA ASP A 11 5.51 -8.31 6.66
C ASP A 11 4.73 -9.42 5.95
N ARG A 12 3.58 -9.86 6.46
CA ARG A 12 2.72 -10.80 5.72
C ARG A 12 1.98 -10.17 4.55
N VAL A 13 1.74 -8.86 4.47
CA VAL A 13 1.11 -8.24 3.27
C VAL A 13 2.17 -7.92 2.21
N SER A 14 3.35 -7.47 2.62
CA SER A 14 4.49 -7.26 1.71
C SER A 14 5.18 -8.57 1.30
N SER A 15 5.26 -9.56 2.21
CA SER A 15 5.69 -10.93 1.90
C SER A 15 4.61 -11.72 1.19
N PHE A 16 3.31 -11.48 1.38
CA PHE A 16 2.29 -12.22 0.63
C PHE A 16 2.39 -11.97 -0.87
N ILE A 17 2.73 -10.76 -1.31
CA ILE A 17 2.94 -10.47 -2.74
C ILE A 17 4.21 -11.16 -3.27
N SER A 18 5.28 -11.23 -2.47
CA SER A 18 6.54 -11.87 -2.87
C SER A 18 6.54 -13.40 -2.73
N GLU A 19 5.75 -13.94 -1.81
CA GLU A 19 5.58 -15.37 -1.48
C GLU A 19 4.40 -16.01 -2.25
N ASN A 20 3.41 -15.21 -2.69
CA ASN A 20 2.21 -15.67 -3.40
C ASN A 20 2.05 -14.99 -4.77
N LYS A 21 3.14 -14.89 -5.53
CA LYS A 21 3.20 -14.32 -6.91
C LYS A 21 2.11 -14.85 -7.85
N LYS A 22 1.76 -16.13 -7.72
CA LYS A 22 0.66 -16.77 -8.49
C LYS A 22 -0.72 -16.38 -7.98
N VAL A 23 -0.88 -16.17 -6.67
CA VAL A 23 -2.15 -15.80 -6.02
C VAL A 23 -2.45 -14.33 -6.17
N VAL A 24 -1.52 -13.41 -6.46
CA VAL A 24 -1.87 -12.01 -6.77
C VAL A 24 -2.36 -11.86 -8.21
N LEU A 25 -1.71 -12.57 -9.13
CA LEU A 25 -2.01 -12.59 -10.56
C LEU A 25 -3.28 -13.39 -10.92
N VAL A 26 -3.51 -14.50 -10.21
CA VAL A 26 -4.76 -15.28 -10.25
C VAL A 26 -5.76 -14.75 -9.20
N GLY A 27 -5.35 -13.86 -8.30
CA GLY A 27 -6.03 -13.51 -7.03
C GLY A 27 -7.36 -12.81 -7.07
N ALA A 28 -7.64 -12.03 -8.11
CA ALA A 28 -9.00 -11.56 -8.30
C ALA A 28 -9.95 -12.68 -8.83
N ALA A 29 -9.42 -13.86 -9.16
CA ALA A 29 -10.15 -15.14 -9.34
C ALA A 29 -9.83 -16.21 -8.26
N LEU A 30 -8.89 -15.93 -7.34
CA LEU A 30 -8.47 -16.78 -6.20
C LEU A 30 -8.20 -15.94 -4.98
N THR A 31 -9.26 -15.53 -4.32
CA THR A 31 -9.19 -15.04 -2.95
C THR A 31 -9.16 -16.26 -2.03
N VAL A 32 -7.96 -16.74 -1.71
CA VAL A 32 -7.79 -17.78 -0.68
C VAL A 32 -6.72 -17.38 0.33
N ALA A 33 -7.21 -17.29 1.58
CA ALA A 33 -6.53 -17.55 2.84
C ALA A 33 -5.32 -16.68 3.20
N ALA A 34 -5.56 -15.43 3.56
CA ALA A 34 -4.79 -14.77 4.64
C ALA A 34 -5.44 -13.50 5.22
N VAL A 35 -6.67 -13.12 4.87
CA VAL A 35 -7.30 -11.92 5.46
C VAL A 35 -8.36 -12.30 6.48
N GLY A 36 -7.95 -12.21 7.73
CA GLY A 36 -8.86 -11.86 8.82
C GLY A 36 -8.17 -11.83 10.17
N ALA A 37 -7.00 -11.21 10.24
CA ALA A 37 -6.43 -10.76 11.51
C ALA A 37 -5.74 -9.40 11.35
N GLY A 38 -6.19 -8.59 10.37
CA GLY A 38 -5.43 -7.47 9.81
C GLY A 38 -6.04 -6.08 10.00
N VAL A 39 -6.96 -5.88 10.95
CA VAL A 39 -7.46 -4.52 11.29
C VAL A 39 -6.58 -3.87 12.38
N TYR A 40 -5.61 -4.59 12.95
CA TYR A 40 -5.04 -4.25 14.26
C TYR A 40 -3.86 -3.27 14.30
N PHE A 41 -3.33 -2.77 13.18
CA PHE A 41 -2.13 -1.90 13.24
C PHE A 41 -2.13 -0.68 12.31
N ALA A 42 -3.28 -0.26 11.79
CA ALA A 42 -3.37 0.98 11.01
C ALA A 42 -3.57 2.26 11.87
N SER A 43 -3.14 2.23 13.13
CA SER A 43 -3.07 3.45 13.97
C SER A 43 -1.74 3.64 14.69
N THR A 44 -0.68 2.91 14.30
CA THR A 44 0.69 3.22 14.71
C THR A 44 1.64 2.88 13.57
N SER A 45 2.47 3.85 13.23
CA SER A 45 3.21 4.03 11.99
C SER A 45 4.29 3.00 11.62
N ARG A 46 4.58 3.05 10.31
CA ARG A 46 5.70 2.41 9.62
C ARG A 46 7.01 3.13 9.90
N GLY A 47 8.07 2.36 10.15
CA GLY A 47 9.45 2.77 9.91
C GLY A 47 10.19 1.62 9.21
N SER A 48 10.62 1.82 7.97
CA SER A 48 11.49 0.87 7.27
C SER A 48 12.94 1.13 7.68
N GLY A 49 13.47 0.32 8.60
CA GLY A 49 14.91 0.29 8.90
C GLY A 49 15.58 -0.89 8.20
N GLU A 50 16.51 -0.61 7.29
CA GLU A 50 17.49 -1.60 6.84
C GLU A 50 18.46 -1.91 8.01
N PRO A 51 18.80 -3.17 8.29
CA PRO A 51 19.80 -3.47 9.31
C PRO A 51 21.22 -3.26 8.76
N ASP A 52 21.92 -2.27 9.32
CA ASP A 52 23.37 -2.13 9.23
C ASP A 52 24.07 -3.36 9.85
N ALA A 53 24.77 -4.13 9.01
CA ALA A 53 25.55 -5.28 9.45
C ALA A 53 26.96 -4.84 9.89
N GLU A 54 27.15 -4.78 11.21
CA GLU A 54 28.44 -4.54 11.85
C GLU A 54 29.40 -5.74 11.70
N LYS A 55 30.69 -5.41 11.56
CA LYS A 55 31.81 -6.30 11.24
C LYS A 55 32.11 -7.30 12.37
N ALA A 56 32.15 -8.59 12.04
CA ALA A 56 32.82 -9.60 12.86
C ALA A 56 33.94 -10.30 12.09
N ASP A 57 35.16 -10.02 12.53
CA ASP A 57 36.45 -10.47 12.03
C ASP A 57 36.72 -11.93 12.47
N ARG A 58 36.85 -12.88 11.52
CA ARG A 58 37.49 -14.19 11.79
C ARG A 58 38.40 -14.64 10.65
N LYS A 59 39.69 -14.68 10.98
CA LYS A 59 40.84 -15.06 10.16
C LYS A 59 40.96 -16.56 9.86
N LYS A 60 41.47 -16.81 8.64
CA LYS A 60 42.35 -17.90 8.12
C LYS A 60 41.72 -19.25 7.69
N LYS A 61 41.82 -19.53 6.38
CA LYS A 61 42.93 -20.34 5.80
C LYS A 61 42.94 -20.26 4.26
N LYS A 62 44.13 -19.98 3.69
CA LYS A 62 44.42 -20.07 2.26
C LYS A 62 44.45 -21.55 1.83
N SER A 63 43.72 -21.90 0.78
CA SER A 63 44.16 -22.92 -0.17
C SER A 63 43.81 -22.48 -1.60
N LYS A 64 44.82 -22.45 -2.46
CA LYS A 64 44.70 -22.20 -3.89
C LYS A 64 44.31 -23.53 -4.56
N SER A 65 43.19 -23.56 -5.28
CA SER A 65 43.06 -24.45 -6.43
C SER A 65 42.21 -23.78 -7.51
N SER A 66 42.80 -23.67 -8.69
CA SER A 66 42.22 -23.16 -9.92
C SER A 66 41.01 -23.97 -10.39
N LYS A 67 39.90 -23.31 -10.75
CA LYS A 67 38.96 -23.80 -11.76
C LYS A 67 38.08 -22.68 -12.33
N LYS A 68 37.98 -22.72 -13.65
CA LYS A 68 37.29 -21.83 -14.61
C LYS A 68 35.98 -21.19 -14.09
N LYS A 69 35.87 -19.86 -14.27
CA LYS A 69 34.61 -19.11 -14.35
C LYS A 69 33.71 -19.76 -15.41
N LYS A 70 32.56 -20.32 -15.02
CA LYS A 70 31.41 -20.53 -15.90
C LYS A 70 30.60 -19.24 -15.89
N THR A 71 30.54 -18.58 -17.03
CA THR A 71 29.62 -17.49 -17.32
C THR A 71 28.19 -18.01 -17.34
N VAL A 72 27.30 -17.18 -16.80
CA VAL A 72 25.85 -17.29 -16.81
C VAL A 72 25.38 -17.44 -18.26
N LYS A 73 24.50 -18.40 -18.52
CA LYS A 73 23.80 -18.58 -19.80
C LYS A 73 22.60 -17.64 -19.78
N ASP A 74 22.61 -16.62 -20.61
CA ASP A 74 21.39 -15.92 -21.04
C ASP A 74 20.46 -16.92 -21.69
N THR A 75 19.23 -17.05 -21.17
CA THR A 75 18.16 -17.89 -21.72
C THR A 75 17.09 -17.08 -22.43
N ASP A 76 17.44 -15.95 -23.05
CA ASP A 76 16.56 -15.13 -23.90
C ASP A 76 16.79 -15.36 -25.41
N GLY A 77 17.32 -16.52 -25.79
CA GLY A 77 17.30 -16.97 -27.18
C GLY A 77 15.94 -17.58 -27.52
N PRO A 78 15.30 -17.24 -28.64
CA PRO A 78 14.12 -17.98 -29.07
C PRO A 78 14.53 -19.44 -29.29
N ILE A 79 13.85 -20.39 -28.63
CA ILE A 79 13.74 -21.74 -29.18
C ILE A 79 12.87 -21.57 -30.43
N LEU A 80 13.56 -21.26 -31.53
CA LEU A 80 13.04 -21.36 -32.88
C LEU A 80 12.56 -22.81 -33.04
N GLU A 81 11.39 -23.02 -33.62
CA GLU A 81 11.01 -24.35 -34.10
C GLU A 81 12.18 -24.88 -34.94
N GLU A 82 12.89 -25.88 -34.42
CA GLU A 82 14.01 -26.52 -35.08
C GLU A 82 13.47 -27.36 -36.24
N VAL A 83 13.22 -26.71 -37.37
CA VAL A 83 13.49 -27.34 -38.67
C VAL A 83 14.77 -26.69 -39.16
N LYS A 84 15.91 -27.36 -38.99
CA LYS A 84 17.18 -26.95 -39.63
C LYS A 84 17.02 -27.08 -41.15
N PRO A 85 16.94 -25.99 -41.93
CA PRO A 85 17.20 -26.09 -43.35
C PRO A 85 18.72 -26.00 -43.54
N LYS A 86 19.25 -26.68 -44.56
CA LYS A 86 20.62 -26.48 -45.02
C LYS A 86 20.85 -24.99 -45.28
N VAL A 87 21.97 -24.47 -44.80
CA VAL A 87 22.49 -23.16 -45.20
C VAL A 87 22.88 -23.27 -46.67
N GLU A 88 21.98 -22.85 -47.56
CA GLU A 88 22.34 -22.53 -48.94
C GLU A 88 22.93 -21.12 -48.96
N GLU A 89 24.15 -21.01 -49.49
CA GLU A 89 24.80 -19.72 -49.76
C GLU A 89 23.92 -18.88 -50.71
N ILE A 90 23.80 -17.60 -50.38
CA ILE A 90 22.85 -16.65 -50.97
C ILE A 90 23.38 -16.16 -52.33
N PRO A 91 22.64 -16.29 -53.45
CA PRO A 91 22.93 -15.56 -54.68
C PRO A 91 22.73 -14.05 -54.48
N GLU A 92 23.67 -13.23 -54.97
CA GLU A 92 23.74 -11.77 -54.75
C GLU A 92 22.62 -10.94 -55.40
N ASP A 93 21.70 -11.53 -56.17
CA ASP A 93 20.62 -10.78 -56.79
C ASP A 93 19.39 -10.71 -55.87
N ASP A 94 19.46 -9.79 -54.92
CA ASP A 94 18.41 -9.53 -53.91
C ASP A 94 17.61 -8.27 -54.25
N THR A 95 17.26 -8.11 -55.52
CA THR A 95 16.41 -7.02 -55.99
C THR A 95 15.01 -7.13 -55.36
N PRO A 96 14.46 -6.04 -54.78
CA PRO A 96 13.10 -6.04 -54.25
C PRO A 96 12.10 -6.26 -55.38
N LEU A 97 11.21 -7.24 -55.24
CA LEU A 97 10.07 -7.42 -56.14
C LEU A 97 9.15 -6.20 -56.03
N THR A 98 8.79 -5.61 -57.17
CA THR A 98 7.83 -4.52 -57.26
C THR A 98 6.40 -5.01 -56.97
N GLU A 99 5.50 -4.08 -56.61
CA GLU A 99 4.09 -4.42 -56.38
C GLU A 99 3.42 -5.04 -57.63
N GLU A 100 3.83 -4.60 -58.82
CA GLU A 100 3.33 -5.12 -60.11
C GLU A 100 3.80 -6.57 -60.35
N GLU A 101 5.07 -6.87 -60.04
CA GLU A 101 5.61 -8.22 -60.15
C GLU A 101 4.91 -9.17 -59.17
N LEU A 102 4.72 -8.74 -57.92
CA LEU A 102 3.98 -9.51 -56.91
C LEU A 102 2.52 -9.73 -57.30
N ALA A 103 1.87 -8.77 -57.95
CA ALA A 103 0.49 -8.91 -58.44
C ALA A 103 0.37 -9.90 -59.61
N SER A 104 1.44 -10.07 -60.40
CA SER A 104 1.48 -10.98 -61.55
C SER A 104 1.80 -12.44 -61.19
N MET A 105 2.32 -12.68 -59.98
CA MET A 105 2.70 -14.01 -59.50
C MET A 105 1.50 -14.85 -59.04
N SER A 106 1.59 -16.17 -59.18
CA SER A 106 0.60 -17.08 -58.61
C SER A 106 0.59 -17.01 -57.08
N THR A 107 -0.53 -17.35 -56.45
CA THR A 107 -0.64 -17.40 -54.98
C THR A 107 0.39 -18.37 -54.38
N GLU A 108 0.66 -19.49 -55.04
CA GLU A 108 1.64 -20.48 -54.58
C GLU A 108 3.07 -19.95 -54.65
N ASP A 109 3.43 -19.23 -55.72
CA ASP A 109 4.76 -18.64 -55.88
C ASP A 109 4.98 -17.51 -54.88
N ARG A 110 3.95 -16.71 -54.61
CA ARG A 110 3.94 -15.69 -53.56
C ARG A 110 4.17 -16.28 -52.17
N SER A 111 3.48 -17.37 -51.83
CA SER A 111 3.70 -18.09 -50.57
C SER A 111 5.13 -18.63 -50.45
N LYS A 112 5.69 -19.21 -51.54
CA LYS A 112 7.08 -19.68 -51.55
C LYS A 112 8.08 -18.53 -51.39
N ALA A 113 7.85 -17.41 -52.06
CA ALA A 113 8.68 -16.21 -51.94
C ALA A 113 8.66 -15.65 -50.51
N ALA A 114 7.47 -15.52 -49.90
CA ALA A 114 7.32 -15.05 -48.52
C ALA A 114 8.02 -15.98 -47.52
N ALA A 115 7.88 -17.30 -47.67
CA ALA A 115 8.55 -18.29 -46.82
C ALA A 115 10.08 -18.22 -46.95
N SER A 116 10.60 -18.07 -48.17
CA SER A 116 12.03 -17.89 -48.44
C SER A 116 12.58 -16.60 -47.82
N LEU A 117 11.87 -15.48 -47.99
CA LEU A 117 12.23 -14.19 -47.39
C LEU A 117 12.22 -14.25 -45.86
N LYS A 118 11.24 -14.93 -45.24
CA LYS A 118 11.24 -15.20 -43.79
C LYS A 118 12.46 -16.00 -43.36
N ALA A 119 12.84 -17.05 -44.09
CA ALA A 119 14.01 -17.87 -43.76
C ALA A 119 15.31 -17.05 -43.86
N LYS A 120 15.45 -16.22 -44.89
CA LYS A 120 16.56 -15.26 -45.03
C LYS A 120 16.56 -14.23 -43.89
N GLY A 121 15.40 -13.71 -43.53
CA GLY A 121 15.21 -12.79 -42.40
C GLY A 121 15.64 -13.42 -41.07
N ASN A 122 15.25 -14.67 -40.82
CA ASN A 122 15.68 -15.44 -39.65
C ASN A 122 17.21 -15.59 -39.62
N ALA A 123 17.84 -15.92 -40.76
CA ALA A 123 19.29 -16.04 -40.86
C ALA A 123 20.01 -14.71 -40.58
N ALA A 124 19.52 -13.61 -41.16
CA ALA A 124 20.04 -12.26 -40.92
C ALA A 124 19.87 -11.85 -39.44
N TYR A 125 18.75 -12.21 -38.80
CA TYR A 125 18.51 -11.97 -37.39
C TYR A 125 19.52 -12.71 -36.51
N GLN A 126 19.78 -14.00 -36.78
CA GLN A 126 20.79 -14.78 -36.07
C GLN A 126 22.21 -14.21 -36.27
N ALA A 127 22.48 -13.64 -37.44
CA ALA A 127 23.72 -12.91 -37.72
C ALA A 127 23.78 -11.51 -37.07
N LYS A 128 22.78 -11.13 -36.25
CA LYS A 128 22.63 -9.80 -35.62
C LYS A 128 22.54 -8.63 -36.60
N GLN A 129 22.15 -8.90 -37.86
CA GLN A 129 21.94 -7.90 -38.89
C GLN A 129 20.48 -7.42 -38.86
N PHE A 130 20.08 -6.75 -37.77
CA PHE A 130 18.66 -6.46 -37.48
C PHE A 130 17.98 -5.60 -38.54
N THR A 131 18.67 -4.60 -39.11
CA THR A 131 18.12 -3.77 -40.20
C THR A 131 17.84 -4.58 -41.46
N LYS A 132 18.78 -5.45 -41.85
CA LYS A 132 18.60 -6.34 -43.01
C LYS A 132 17.49 -7.36 -42.77
N ALA A 133 17.42 -7.92 -41.56
CA ALA A 133 16.35 -8.83 -41.18
C ALA A 133 14.98 -8.14 -41.23
N ALA A 134 14.86 -6.90 -40.75
CA ALA A 134 13.61 -6.14 -40.79
C ALA A 134 13.16 -5.84 -42.24
N ASP A 135 14.08 -5.52 -43.14
CA ASP A 135 13.80 -5.36 -44.57
C ASP A 135 13.28 -6.67 -45.20
N LEU A 136 13.97 -7.78 -44.94
CA LEU A 136 13.57 -9.10 -45.44
C LEU A 136 12.19 -9.52 -44.93
N TYR A 137 11.84 -9.24 -43.67
CA TYR A 137 10.49 -9.47 -43.17
C TYR A 137 9.46 -8.51 -43.79
N THR A 138 9.83 -7.25 -44.06
CA THR A 138 8.94 -6.31 -44.75
C THR A 138 8.59 -6.81 -46.16
N ARG A 139 9.59 -7.31 -46.89
CA ARG A 139 9.41 -7.95 -48.19
C ARG A 139 8.60 -9.25 -48.07
N ALA A 140 8.81 -10.04 -47.02
CA ALA A 140 8.02 -11.24 -46.76
C ALA A 140 6.53 -10.93 -46.53
N ILE A 141 6.23 -9.85 -45.78
CA ILE A 141 4.86 -9.37 -45.54
C ILE A 141 4.20 -8.96 -46.86
N ALA A 142 4.89 -8.19 -47.71
CA ALA A 142 4.38 -7.77 -49.01
C ALA A 142 4.16 -8.95 -49.97
N ALA A 143 5.09 -9.92 -49.97
CA ALA A 143 5.00 -11.10 -50.81
C ALA A 143 3.86 -12.05 -50.38
N SER A 144 3.56 -12.13 -49.09
CA SER A 144 2.59 -13.10 -48.56
C SER A 144 1.18 -12.85 -49.12
N PRO A 145 0.51 -13.88 -49.67
CA PRO A 145 -0.87 -13.75 -50.13
C PRO A 145 -1.88 -13.71 -48.97
N THR A 146 -1.47 -14.19 -47.78
CA THR A 146 -2.27 -14.17 -46.55
C THR A 146 -1.47 -13.54 -45.42
N PRO A 147 -2.03 -12.58 -44.67
CA PRO A 147 -1.34 -12.02 -43.51
C PRO A 147 -1.07 -13.09 -42.44
N GLU A 148 0.18 -13.25 -42.02
CA GLU A 148 0.56 -14.15 -40.93
C GLU A 148 1.14 -13.37 -39.75
N PRO A 149 0.71 -13.64 -38.50
CA PRO A 149 1.18 -12.89 -37.32
C PRO A 149 2.68 -13.06 -37.07
N VAL A 150 3.26 -14.18 -37.52
CA VAL A 150 4.68 -14.50 -37.34
C VAL A 150 5.59 -13.49 -38.06
N PHE A 151 5.21 -13.00 -39.26
CA PHE A 151 6.06 -12.05 -39.99
C PHE A 151 6.18 -10.72 -39.25
N TYR A 152 5.05 -10.17 -38.79
CA TYR A 152 5.02 -8.94 -38.01
C TYR A 152 5.75 -9.09 -36.69
N SER A 153 5.50 -10.18 -35.95
CA SER A 153 6.20 -10.43 -34.69
C SER A 153 7.71 -10.54 -34.89
N ASN A 154 8.18 -11.23 -35.93
CA ASN A 154 9.61 -11.34 -36.23
C ASN A 154 10.25 -10.01 -36.62
N ARG A 155 9.53 -9.15 -37.36
CA ARG A 155 10.00 -7.79 -37.67
C ARG A 155 10.04 -6.90 -36.42
N ALA A 156 9.05 -7.00 -35.53
CA ALA A 156 9.07 -6.35 -34.22
C ALA A 156 10.31 -6.76 -33.40
N ALA A 157 10.70 -8.04 -33.44
CA ALA A 157 11.91 -8.54 -32.79
C ALA A 157 13.18 -7.82 -33.28
N CYS A 158 13.25 -7.50 -34.58
CA CYS A 158 14.37 -6.74 -35.12
C CYS A 158 14.43 -5.35 -34.48
N TYR A 159 13.30 -4.65 -34.41
CA TYR A 159 13.21 -3.30 -33.83
C TYR A 159 13.58 -3.27 -32.34
N VAL A 160 13.32 -4.34 -31.58
CA VAL A 160 13.77 -4.49 -30.18
C VAL A 160 15.30 -4.41 -30.05
N HIS A 161 16.04 -5.02 -30.99
CA HIS A 161 17.51 -5.09 -30.93
C HIS A 161 18.22 -4.02 -31.75
N MET A 162 17.49 -3.05 -32.31
CA MET A 162 18.10 -1.87 -32.91
C MET A 162 18.69 -0.95 -31.82
N SER A 163 19.62 -0.08 -32.20
CA SER A 163 20.27 0.86 -31.29
C SER A 163 20.12 2.29 -31.81
N PRO A 164 19.24 3.13 -31.23
CA PRO A 164 18.29 2.79 -30.15
C PRO A 164 17.14 1.90 -30.65
N PRO A 165 16.45 1.17 -29.75
CA PRO A 165 15.23 0.44 -30.10
C PRO A 165 14.12 1.39 -30.57
N ASP A 166 13.33 0.96 -31.54
CA ASP A 166 12.20 1.75 -32.08
C ASP A 166 10.88 1.23 -31.48
N HIS A 167 10.54 1.74 -30.29
CA HIS A 167 9.41 1.25 -29.49
C HIS A 167 8.05 1.40 -30.20
N GLU A 168 7.83 2.48 -30.93
CA GLU A 168 6.57 2.70 -31.67
C GLU A 168 6.40 1.70 -32.81
N LYS A 169 7.48 1.39 -33.56
CA LYS A 169 7.41 0.34 -34.59
C LYS A 169 7.20 -1.05 -33.99
N ILE A 170 7.76 -1.32 -32.80
CA ILE A 170 7.50 -2.58 -32.08
C ILE A 170 6.02 -2.69 -31.74
N VAL A 171 5.41 -1.63 -31.19
CA VAL A 171 3.98 -1.60 -30.88
C VAL A 171 3.13 -1.82 -32.13
N HIS A 172 3.38 -1.06 -33.19
CA HIS A 172 2.65 -1.17 -34.46
C HIS A 172 2.68 -2.59 -35.05
N ASP A 173 3.85 -3.23 -35.10
CA ASP A 173 3.95 -4.60 -35.63
C ASP A 173 3.30 -5.63 -34.70
N CYS A 174 3.37 -5.44 -33.39
CA CYS A 174 2.66 -6.32 -32.47
C CYS A 174 1.14 -6.14 -32.57
N ASP A 175 0.63 -4.93 -32.78
CA ASP A 175 -0.79 -4.67 -33.05
C ASP A 175 -1.26 -5.41 -34.31
N ALA A 176 -0.49 -5.33 -35.39
CA ALA A 176 -0.78 -6.06 -36.62
C ALA A 176 -0.77 -7.59 -36.40
N ALA A 177 0.16 -8.11 -35.59
CA ALA A 177 0.19 -9.53 -35.25
C ALA A 177 -1.03 -9.94 -34.40
N LEU A 178 -1.42 -9.13 -33.42
CA LEU A 178 -2.52 -9.42 -32.50
C LEU A 178 -3.90 -9.21 -33.13
N ALA A 179 -4.00 -8.39 -34.18
CA ALA A 179 -5.19 -8.30 -35.01
C ALA A 179 -5.48 -9.62 -35.76
N LEU A 180 -4.43 -10.40 -36.07
CA LEU A 180 -4.54 -11.70 -36.74
C LEU A 180 -4.70 -12.85 -35.75
N ASP A 181 -3.92 -12.84 -34.67
CA ASP A 181 -4.02 -13.80 -33.57
C ASP A 181 -3.90 -13.08 -32.23
N LYS A 182 -5.07 -12.83 -31.61
CA LYS A 182 -5.15 -12.18 -30.30
C LYS A 182 -4.43 -12.96 -29.21
N ARG A 183 -4.30 -14.28 -29.34
CA ARG A 183 -3.70 -15.14 -28.30
C ARG A 183 -2.19 -15.28 -28.47
N TYR A 184 -1.57 -14.49 -29.35
CA TYR A 184 -0.16 -14.62 -29.64
C TYR A 184 0.73 -14.07 -28.52
N VAL A 185 1.04 -14.93 -27.53
CA VAL A 185 1.80 -14.61 -26.31
C VAL A 185 3.13 -13.89 -26.57
N LYS A 186 3.84 -14.23 -27.66
CA LYS A 186 5.12 -13.55 -28.00
C LYS A 186 4.91 -12.11 -28.44
N ALA A 187 3.85 -11.83 -29.20
CA ALA A 187 3.51 -10.47 -29.62
C ALA A 187 3.03 -9.63 -28.43
N LEU A 188 2.19 -10.20 -27.55
CA LEU A 188 1.76 -9.54 -26.30
C LEU A 188 2.95 -9.13 -25.45
N ASN A 189 3.89 -10.06 -25.17
CA ASN A 189 5.08 -9.74 -24.36
C ASN A 189 5.96 -8.65 -24.99
N ARG A 190 6.18 -8.70 -26.31
CA ARG A 190 6.99 -7.69 -27.01
C ARG A 190 6.33 -6.32 -26.97
N ARG A 191 5.01 -6.26 -27.20
CA ARG A 191 4.24 -5.03 -27.11
C ARG A 191 4.27 -4.48 -25.68
N ALA A 192 4.09 -5.33 -24.68
CA ALA A 192 4.14 -4.95 -23.27
C ALA A 192 5.48 -4.29 -22.90
N SER A 193 6.62 -4.91 -23.25
CA SER A 193 7.94 -4.34 -22.98
C SER A 193 8.18 -3.02 -23.73
N ALA A 194 7.65 -2.86 -24.94
CA ALA A 194 7.76 -1.60 -25.67
C ALA A 194 6.87 -0.49 -25.09
N LEU A 195 5.63 -0.82 -24.71
CA LEU A 195 4.70 0.09 -24.04
C LEU A 195 5.24 0.56 -22.69
N GLU A 196 5.88 -0.33 -21.94
CA GLU A 196 6.55 0.01 -20.70
C GLU A 196 7.70 1.00 -20.91
N ALA A 197 8.54 0.79 -21.93
CA ALA A 197 9.61 1.72 -22.28
C ALA A 197 9.09 3.09 -22.76
N LEU A 198 7.86 3.13 -23.28
CA LEU A 198 7.11 4.34 -23.63
C LEU A 198 6.31 4.92 -22.43
N GLU A 199 6.46 4.35 -21.24
CA GLU A 199 5.73 4.73 -20.02
C GLU A 199 4.19 4.60 -20.11
N ARG A 200 3.70 3.82 -21.08
CA ARG A 200 2.28 3.45 -21.27
C ARG A 200 1.92 2.26 -20.38
N TYR A 201 2.10 2.44 -19.07
CA TYR A 201 2.13 1.34 -18.10
C TYR A 201 0.79 0.59 -17.97
N GLU A 202 -0.36 1.24 -18.10
CA GLU A 202 -1.67 0.54 -18.02
C GLU A 202 -1.85 -0.45 -19.17
N GLU A 203 -1.45 -0.06 -20.39
CA GLU A 203 -1.50 -0.94 -21.56
C GLU A 203 -0.47 -2.06 -21.46
N ALA A 204 0.75 -1.75 -20.98
CA ALA A 204 1.78 -2.75 -20.72
C ALA A 204 1.31 -3.78 -19.67
N LEU A 205 0.63 -3.33 -18.61
CA LEU A 205 0.07 -4.20 -17.58
C LEU A 205 -1.00 -5.14 -18.15
N ALA A 206 -1.90 -4.61 -19.00
CA ALA A 206 -2.92 -5.43 -19.65
C ALA A 206 -2.29 -6.53 -20.52
N ASP A 207 -1.25 -6.21 -21.29
CA ASP A 207 -0.57 -7.17 -22.15
C ASP A 207 0.24 -8.22 -21.38
N PHE A 208 1.01 -7.81 -20.37
CA PHE A 208 1.74 -8.77 -19.52
C PHE A 208 0.76 -9.68 -18.77
N THR A 209 -0.37 -9.14 -18.29
CA THR A 209 -1.43 -9.93 -17.65
C THR A 209 -2.01 -10.96 -18.63
N ALA A 210 -2.39 -10.53 -19.83
CA ALA A 210 -2.93 -11.40 -20.87
C ALA A 210 -1.93 -12.49 -21.29
N ALA A 211 -0.68 -12.11 -21.53
CA ALA A 211 0.40 -13.05 -21.87
C ALA A 211 0.60 -14.10 -20.78
N THR A 212 0.62 -13.68 -19.50
CA THR A 212 0.80 -14.58 -18.36
C THR A 212 -0.35 -15.57 -18.22
N ILE A 213 -1.61 -15.11 -18.37
CA ILE A 213 -2.80 -15.98 -18.29
C ILE A 213 -2.84 -16.97 -19.46
N LEU A 214 -2.58 -16.50 -20.68
CA LEU A 214 -2.57 -17.35 -21.89
C LEU A 214 -1.44 -18.40 -21.87
N ASP A 215 -0.29 -18.05 -21.27
CA ASP A 215 0.83 -18.97 -21.00
C ASP A 215 0.57 -19.89 -19.80
N LYS A 216 -0.58 -19.76 -19.13
CA LYS A 216 -0.96 -20.56 -17.94
C LYS A 216 0.11 -20.49 -16.84
N PHE A 217 0.70 -19.32 -16.64
CA PHE A 217 1.67 -19.07 -15.56
C PHE A 217 2.94 -19.95 -15.63
N GLN A 218 3.30 -20.48 -16.80
CA GLN A 218 4.47 -21.35 -16.96
C GLN A 218 5.79 -20.58 -16.90
N THR A 219 5.83 -19.36 -17.42
CA THR A 219 7.05 -18.54 -17.47
C THR A 219 7.16 -17.57 -16.29
N HIS A 220 8.15 -17.75 -15.43
CA HIS A 220 8.36 -16.91 -14.23
C HIS A 220 8.68 -15.45 -14.58
N ASN A 221 9.47 -15.19 -15.62
CA ASN A 221 9.85 -13.83 -16.03
C ASN A 221 8.63 -12.94 -16.34
N MET A 222 7.53 -13.51 -16.85
CA MET A 222 6.31 -12.74 -17.14
C MET A 222 5.58 -12.29 -15.86
N GLN A 223 5.63 -13.10 -14.80
CA GLN A 223 5.02 -12.76 -13.51
C GLN A 223 5.76 -11.59 -12.84
N ASP A 224 7.09 -11.63 -12.87
CA ASP A 224 7.93 -10.55 -12.36
C ASP A 224 7.69 -9.25 -13.15
N SER A 225 7.46 -9.33 -14.47
CA SER A 225 7.07 -8.17 -15.29
C SER A 225 5.72 -7.59 -14.89
N VAL A 226 4.70 -8.42 -14.65
CA VAL A 226 3.40 -7.91 -14.15
C VAL A 226 3.56 -7.22 -12.81
N GLU A 227 4.25 -7.84 -11.85
CA GLU A 227 4.44 -7.25 -10.52
C GLU A 227 5.14 -5.88 -10.61
N ARG A 228 6.20 -5.81 -11.42
CA ARG A 228 6.98 -4.60 -11.61
C ARG A 228 6.16 -3.50 -12.30
N VAL A 229 5.46 -3.80 -13.40
CA VAL A 229 4.63 -2.80 -14.10
C VAL A 229 3.44 -2.39 -13.24
N LEU A 230 2.84 -3.30 -12.48
CA LEU A 230 1.76 -2.98 -11.54
C LEU A 230 2.22 -1.94 -10.51
N LYS A 231 3.42 -2.12 -9.94
CA LYS A 231 4.03 -1.13 -9.03
C LYS A 231 4.27 0.22 -9.73
N LEU A 232 4.72 0.22 -10.99
CA LEU A 232 4.93 1.45 -11.75
C LEU A 232 3.62 2.20 -12.05
N VAL A 233 2.57 1.48 -12.48
CA VAL A 233 1.23 2.06 -12.69
C VAL A 233 0.70 2.67 -11.39
N ALA A 234 0.71 1.89 -10.31
CA ALA A 234 0.23 2.34 -9.01
C ALA A 234 1.03 3.54 -8.51
N ARG A 235 2.36 3.54 -8.69
CA ARG A 235 3.25 4.63 -8.29
C ARG A 235 2.94 5.92 -9.03
N ARG A 236 2.92 5.86 -10.36
CA ARG A 236 2.59 7.01 -11.21
C ARG A 236 1.23 7.58 -10.81
N LYS A 237 0.24 6.72 -10.58
CA LYS A 237 -1.09 7.17 -10.19
C LYS A 237 -1.14 7.75 -8.77
N ALA A 238 -0.40 7.17 -7.84
CA ALA A 238 -0.24 7.72 -6.50
C ALA A 238 0.40 9.11 -6.54
N ASP A 239 1.46 9.29 -7.33
CA ASP A 239 2.12 10.58 -7.50
C ASP A 239 1.16 11.63 -8.11
N GLU A 240 0.35 11.26 -9.11
CA GLU A 240 -0.70 12.13 -9.68
C GLU A 240 -1.78 12.53 -8.64
N ILE A 241 -2.24 11.56 -7.83
CA ILE A 241 -3.23 11.80 -6.78
C ILE A 241 -2.64 12.71 -5.70
N LEU A 242 -1.45 12.38 -5.19
CA LEU A 242 -0.78 13.14 -4.14
C LEU A 242 -0.44 14.56 -4.59
N ALA A 243 -0.14 14.79 -5.87
CA ALA A 243 0.10 16.12 -6.42
C ALA A 243 -1.14 17.03 -6.43
N THR A 244 -2.35 16.47 -6.41
CA THR A 244 -3.62 17.21 -6.52
C THR A 244 -4.51 17.11 -5.27
N ARG A 245 -4.12 16.26 -4.31
CA ARG A 245 -4.93 15.97 -3.13
C ARG A 245 -4.88 17.13 -2.15
N GLU A 246 -6.04 17.71 -1.89
CA GLU A 246 -6.18 18.72 -0.83
C GLU A 246 -5.96 18.08 0.56
N PRO A 247 -5.22 18.76 1.45
CA PRO A 247 -5.13 18.35 2.85
C PRO A 247 -6.53 18.31 3.45
N ARG A 248 -6.89 17.19 4.05
CA ARG A 248 -8.15 17.03 4.77
C ARG A 248 -7.89 16.34 6.10
N LEU A 249 -8.73 16.65 7.08
CA LEU A 249 -8.71 15.93 8.32
C LEU A 249 -9.13 14.48 8.12
N PRO A 250 -8.57 13.54 8.89
CA PRO A 250 -9.12 12.19 8.99
C PRO A 250 -10.57 12.19 9.48
N SER A 251 -11.24 11.03 9.38
CA SER A 251 -12.61 10.90 9.91
C SER A 251 -12.68 11.28 11.40
N ASP A 252 -13.83 11.80 11.84
CA ASP A 252 -14.06 12.21 13.23
C ASP A 252 -13.75 11.09 14.23
N VAL A 253 -13.97 9.82 13.85
CA VAL A 253 -13.65 8.64 14.66
C VAL A 253 -12.13 8.52 14.88
N PHE A 254 -11.33 8.77 13.84
CA PHE A 254 -9.88 8.71 13.94
C PHE A 254 -9.33 9.88 14.75
N VAL A 255 -9.84 11.09 14.52
CA VAL A 255 -9.44 12.27 15.31
C VAL A 255 -9.82 12.07 16.79
N ALA A 256 -11.01 11.53 17.06
CA ALA A 256 -11.43 11.17 18.42
C ALA A 256 -10.56 10.09 19.06
N ALA A 257 -10.14 9.08 18.30
CA ALA A 257 -9.22 8.05 18.80
C ALA A 257 -7.85 8.63 19.15
N TYR A 258 -7.34 9.55 18.33
CA TYR A 258 -6.08 10.26 18.60
C TYR A 258 -6.16 11.06 19.90
N PHE A 259 -7.15 11.94 20.04
CA PHE A 259 -7.30 12.74 21.26
C PHE A 259 -7.65 11.88 22.48
N GLY A 260 -8.39 10.79 22.28
CA GLY A 260 -8.68 9.81 23.32
C GLY A 260 -7.45 9.05 23.81
N ALA A 261 -6.34 9.07 23.07
CA ALA A 261 -5.06 8.50 23.48
C ALA A 261 -4.30 9.38 24.49
N PHE A 262 -4.74 10.62 24.71
CA PHE A 262 -4.22 11.51 25.74
C PHE A 262 -5.22 11.66 26.88
N ARG A 263 -4.73 11.84 28.10
CA ARG A 263 -5.62 12.07 29.24
C ARG A 263 -6.22 13.48 29.18
N PRO A 264 -7.52 13.65 29.55
CA PRO A 264 -8.12 14.97 29.65
C PRO A 264 -7.35 15.85 30.64
N ARG A 265 -7.13 17.10 30.27
CA ARG A 265 -6.44 18.09 31.10
C ARG A 265 -7.38 19.27 31.38
N PRO A 266 -7.25 19.89 32.57
CA PRO A 266 -8.03 21.09 32.87
C PRO A 266 -7.68 22.20 31.90
N LEU A 267 -8.68 23.05 31.59
CA LEU A 267 -8.48 24.23 30.77
C LEU A 267 -7.51 25.21 31.46
N PRO A 268 -6.66 25.92 30.70
CA PRO A 268 -5.74 26.90 31.27
C PRO A 268 -6.51 28.01 31.98
N THR A 269 -5.99 28.46 33.12
CA THR A 269 -6.54 29.63 33.81
C THR A 269 -6.15 30.89 33.05
N LEU A 270 -7.14 31.71 32.68
CA LEU A 270 -6.90 32.97 31.99
C LEU A 270 -6.25 34.00 32.94
N PRO A 271 -5.42 34.91 32.42
CA PRO A 271 -4.87 36.01 33.22
C PRO A 271 -6.00 36.95 33.70
N GLU A 272 -5.72 37.79 34.70
CA GLU A 272 -6.70 38.74 35.27
C GLU A 272 -7.31 39.69 34.22
N SER A 273 -6.56 39.98 33.15
CA SER A 273 -7.00 40.79 32.02
C SER A 273 -6.76 40.00 30.72
N PRO A 274 -7.67 39.09 30.36
CA PRO A 274 -7.51 38.27 29.16
C PRO A 274 -7.60 39.12 27.89
N SER A 275 -6.76 38.81 26.92
CA SER A 275 -6.93 39.32 25.55
C SER A 275 -8.15 38.67 24.89
N GLN A 276 -8.54 39.20 23.73
CA GLN A 276 -9.53 38.54 22.89
C GLN A 276 -9.04 37.14 22.48
N GLY A 277 -7.77 37.01 22.09
CA GLY A 277 -7.15 35.73 21.73
C GLY A 277 -7.15 34.72 22.88
N ASP A 278 -6.95 35.16 24.12
CA ASP A 278 -7.02 34.29 25.30
C ASP A 278 -8.43 33.69 25.49
N SER A 279 -9.46 34.51 25.27
CA SER A 279 -10.86 34.08 25.38
C SER A 279 -11.24 33.13 24.25
N THR A 280 -10.81 33.42 23.03
CA THR A 280 -11.05 32.58 21.85
C THR A 280 -10.32 31.24 21.95
N LEU A 281 -9.11 31.21 22.52
CA LEU A 281 -8.40 29.97 22.81
C LEU A 281 -9.20 29.08 23.77
N LEU A 282 -9.79 29.66 24.82
CA LEU A 282 -10.60 28.90 25.76
C LEU A 282 -11.79 28.24 25.07
N LEU A 283 -12.50 28.99 24.21
CA LEU A 283 -13.58 28.45 23.38
C LEU A 283 -13.11 27.32 22.46
N SER A 284 -11.91 27.45 21.88
CA SER A 284 -11.33 26.39 21.06
C SER A 284 -11.11 25.10 21.86
N LEU A 285 -10.57 25.22 23.07
CA LEU A 285 -10.30 24.07 23.94
C LEU A 285 -11.60 23.43 24.45
N GLU A 286 -12.64 24.22 24.70
CA GLU A 286 -13.98 23.72 25.02
C GLU A 286 -14.59 22.95 23.84
N ALA A 287 -14.49 23.49 22.62
CA ALA A 287 -14.91 22.79 21.40
C ALA A 287 -14.13 21.48 21.21
N LEU A 288 -12.82 21.48 21.50
CA LEU A 288 -11.98 20.28 21.42
C LEU A 288 -12.46 19.21 22.41
N GLN A 289 -12.71 19.59 23.67
CA GLN A 289 -13.23 18.69 24.70
C GLN A 289 -14.64 18.18 24.35
N ALA A 290 -15.44 18.96 23.63
CA ALA A 290 -16.75 18.57 23.12
C ALA A 290 -16.68 17.65 21.88
N GLY A 291 -15.49 17.40 21.33
CA GLY A 291 -15.29 16.62 20.10
C GLY A 291 -15.68 17.35 18.83
N ASP A 292 -15.80 18.69 18.87
CA ASP A 292 -16.05 19.54 17.71
C ASP A 292 -14.70 20.02 17.12
N TYR A 293 -14.01 19.08 16.46
CA TYR A 293 -12.62 19.27 16.02
C TYR A 293 -12.48 20.39 14.98
N ILE A 294 -13.43 20.50 14.04
CA ILE A 294 -13.41 21.53 13.00
C ILE A 294 -13.60 22.92 13.59
N HIS A 295 -14.53 23.06 14.54
CA HIS A 295 -14.79 24.34 15.17
C HIS A 295 -13.67 24.75 16.13
N SER A 296 -13.20 23.80 16.96
CA SER A 296 -12.02 24.01 17.80
C SER A 296 -10.87 24.54 16.98
N LEU A 297 -10.65 23.92 15.83
CA LEU A 297 -9.62 24.31 14.90
C LEU A 297 -9.79 25.75 14.37
N SER A 298 -10.99 26.12 13.91
CA SER A 298 -11.25 27.48 13.46
C SER A 298 -10.95 28.51 14.57
N LEU A 299 -11.37 28.22 15.80
CA LEU A 299 -11.24 29.12 16.93
C LEU A 299 -9.79 29.34 17.36
N VAL A 300 -8.95 28.32 17.33
CA VAL A 300 -7.57 28.49 17.77
C VAL A 300 -6.72 29.25 16.75
N ASN A 301 -7.05 29.15 15.45
CA ASN A 301 -6.44 29.99 14.42
C ASN A 301 -6.81 31.46 14.67
N GLU A 302 -8.09 31.72 14.93
CA GLU A 302 -8.58 33.04 15.30
C GLU A 302 -7.92 33.55 16.60
N ALA A 303 -7.73 32.70 17.60
CA ALA A 303 -7.06 33.05 18.84
C ALA A 303 -5.60 33.49 18.64
N LEU A 304 -4.86 32.78 17.78
CA LEU A 304 -3.50 33.12 17.40
C LEU A 304 -3.42 34.45 16.66
N GLU A 305 -4.37 34.74 15.76
CA GLU A 305 -4.47 36.02 15.04
C GLU A 305 -4.77 37.19 15.97
N GLN A 306 -5.67 36.97 16.93
CA GLN A 306 -6.05 37.97 17.93
C GLN A 306 -4.96 38.22 18.98
N GLY A 307 -3.97 37.32 19.06
CA GLY A 307 -2.84 37.41 19.97
C GLY A 307 -3.17 36.86 21.36
N ILE A 308 -2.51 35.74 21.71
CA ILE A 308 -2.58 35.13 23.04
C ILE A 308 -1.54 35.81 23.93
N SER A 309 -1.97 36.29 25.10
CA SER A 309 -1.18 37.19 25.94
C SER A 309 -0.16 36.48 26.83
N PHE A 310 -0.34 35.18 27.09
CA PHE A 310 0.45 34.42 28.07
C PHE A 310 1.04 33.13 27.48
N ASP A 311 2.21 32.73 27.97
CA ASP A 311 3.03 31.68 27.33
C ASP A 311 2.42 30.29 27.42
N LEU A 312 1.74 29.95 28.52
CA LEU A 312 1.00 28.68 28.61
C LEU A 312 -0.13 28.62 27.56
N GLY A 313 -0.84 29.72 27.32
CA GLY A 313 -1.89 29.79 26.31
C GLY A 313 -1.32 29.61 24.90
N LYS A 314 -0.18 30.24 24.61
CA LYS A 314 0.53 30.03 23.34
C LYS A 314 0.97 28.58 23.19
N THR A 315 1.50 27.97 24.25
CA THR A 315 1.87 26.56 24.26
C THR A 315 0.67 25.63 24.04
N GLU A 316 -0.47 25.90 24.67
CA GLU A 316 -1.72 25.16 24.43
C GLU A 316 -2.18 25.30 22.97
N ALA A 317 -2.17 26.52 22.43
CA ALA A 317 -2.51 26.75 21.03
C ALA A 317 -1.57 26.00 20.07
N LEU A 318 -0.26 26.05 20.35
CA LEU A 318 0.76 25.28 19.63
C LEU A 318 0.51 23.77 19.70
N ASN A 319 -0.11 23.30 20.77
CA ASN A 319 -0.44 21.89 20.96
C ASN A 319 -1.79 21.46 20.35
N VAL A 320 -2.63 22.40 19.88
CA VAL A 320 -4.06 22.19 19.52
C VAL A 320 -4.45 22.59 18.07
N ALA A 321 -3.86 23.63 17.47
CA ALA A 321 -4.36 24.31 16.24
C ALA A 321 -3.77 23.89 14.89
N GLU A 322 -4.53 23.84 13.76
CA GLU A 322 -4.07 23.72 12.33
C GLU A 322 -5.00 23.87 11.08
N VAL A 323 -4.59 24.64 10.05
CA VAL A 323 -4.94 24.50 8.60
C VAL A 323 -3.68 24.85 7.72
N SER A 324 -3.76 25.04 6.40
CA SER A 324 -2.73 24.78 5.35
C SER A 324 -2.15 26.00 4.59
N SER A 325 -0.99 25.82 3.92
CA SER A 325 -0.74 26.36 2.55
C SER A 325 0.40 25.63 1.82
N MET A 326 0.18 25.32 0.52
CA MET A 326 1.25 25.13 -0.46
C MET A 326 0.97 26.01 -1.71
N ILE A 327 2.05 26.61 -2.23
CA ILE A 327 2.27 27.31 -3.54
C ILE A 327 1.69 28.75 -3.62
N VAL A 328 2.45 29.86 -3.73
CA VAL A 328 3.28 30.36 -4.86
C VAL A 328 4.30 31.45 -4.37
N PRO A 329 5.50 31.59 -4.98
CA PRO A 329 6.49 32.61 -4.61
C PRO A 329 6.24 33.99 -5.25
N SER A 330 6.21 35.06 -4.44
CA SER A 330 6.84 36.35 -4.78
C SER A 330 6.72 37.38 -3.65
N ASN A 331 7.76 38.23 -3.60
CA ASN A 331 8.07 39.18 -2.55
C ASN A 331 7.04 40.33 -2.44
N LEU A 332 5.93 40.17 -1.70
CA LEU A 332 5.24 41.29 -1.00
C LEU A 332 4.09 40.90 -0.04
N ALA A 333 4.10 39.73 0.61
CA ALA A 333 3.00 39.30 1.50
C ALA A 333 3.49 38.83 2.89
N ARG A 334 4.32 39.63 3.55
CA ARG A 334 5.13 39.13 4.68
C ARG A 334 4.38 38.90 6.01
N HIS A 335 3.08 39.19 6.19
CA HIS A 335 2.50 39.23 7.56
C HIS A 335 1.09 38.61 7.80
N PHE A 336 0.42 37.94 6.86
CA PHE A 336 -1.00 37.57 7.09
C PHE A 336 -1.47 36.17 6.68
N VAL A 337 -0.65 35.28 6.10
CA VAL A 337 -1.17 34.01 5.50
C VAL A 337 -0.41 32.73 5.90
N ASP A 338 0.60 32.80 6.77
CA ASP A 338 1.61 31.72 6.94
C ASP A 338 1.58 30.91 8.25
N ARG A 339 0.50 30.84 9.06
CA ARG A 339 0.68 30.40 10.47
C ARG A 339 -0.30 29.38 11.00
N LEU A 340 0.01 28.11 10.80
CA LEU A 340 -0.73 26.98 11.36
C LEU A 340 0.23 25.85 11.75
N VAL A 341 -0.21 24.99 12.70
CA VAL A 341 0.57 24.53 13.86
C VAL A 341 0.72 22.97 13.95
N VAL A 342 1.03 22.31 15.09
CA VAL A 342 1.66 20.97 15.27
C VAL A 342 0.92 19.68 14.84
N LEU A 343 -0.25 19.43 15.44
CA LEU A 343 -0.83 18.10 15.69
C LEU A 343 -1.63 17.45 14.56
N LEU A 344 -2.50 18.20 13.91
CA LEU A 344 -3.23 17.82 12.71
C LEU A 344 -2.34 17.78 11.43
N ARG A 345 -1.05 18.16 11.48
CA ARG A 345 -0.10 18.41 10.38
C ARG A 345 0.57 17.09 10.27
N PHE A 346 1.03 16.62 11.42
CA PHE A 346 1.14 15.21 11.72
C PHE A 346 -0.09 14.38 11.28
N LEU A 347 -1.34 14.72 11.61
CA LEU A 347 -2.52 13.95 11.11
C LEU A 347 -2.82 14.10 9.60
N MET A 348 -2.38 15.19 8.96
CA MET A 348 -2.55 15.53 7.55
C MET A 348 -1.31 15.17 6.71
N GLY A 349 -0.23 14.68 7.34
CA GLY A 349 1.04 14.26 6.71
C GLY A 349 2.20 15.27 6.69
N ASP A 350 2.03 16.52 7.13
CA ASP A 350 3.11 17.52 7.31
C ASP A 350 3.89 17.34 8.63
N VAL A 351 4.72 16.31 8.66
CA VAL A 351 5.54 15.98 9.83
C VAL A 351 6.61 17.06 10.12
N SER A 352 7.01 17.83 9.10
CA SER A 352 8.02 18.90 9.26
C SER A 352 7.49 20.10 10.04
N GLY A 353 6.36 20.67 9.61
CA GLY A 353 5.77 21.78 10.32
C GLY A 353 5.35 21.39 11.74
N ALA A 354 4.86 20.15 11.91
CA ALA A 354 4.53 19.58 13.20
C ALA A 354 5.66 19.71 14.24
N LYS A 355 6.88 19.44 13.77
CA LYS A 355 8.09 19.50 14.57
C LYS A 355 8.45 20.93 14.98
N ASP A 356 8.42 21.87 14.04
CA ASP A 356 8.85 23.25 14.28
C ASP A 356 7.97 23.92 15.34
N ASP A 357 6.67 23.67 15.29
CA ASP A 357 5.73 24.23 16.27
C ASP A 357 5.89 23.59 17.67
N LEU A 358 6.27 22.30 17.76
CA LEU A 358 6.59 21.65 19.04
C LEU A 358 7.90 22.17 19.61
N MET A 359 8.89 22.43 18.76
CA MET A 359 10.13 23.07 19.16
C MET A 359 9.86 24.47 19.73
N ALA A 360 9.03 25.27 19.05
CA ALA A 360 8.60 26.57 19.59
C ALA A 360 7.83 26.42 20.92
N SER A 361 7.01 25.38 21.06
CA SER A 361 6.26 25.12 22.29
C SER A 361 7.17 24.78 23.47
N VAL A 362 8.18 23.93 23.27
CA VAL A 362 9.14 23.59 24.35
C VAL A 362 10.10 24.74 24.65
N GLU A 363 10.35 25.66 23.71
CA GLU A 363 11.08 26.90 23.98
C GLU A 363 10.28 27.87 24.86
N LEU A 364 8.97 27.97 24.63
CA LEU A 364 8.07 28.82 25.42
C LEU A 364 7.85 28.28 26.84
N VAL A 365 7.51 27.00 26.95
CA VAL A 365 7.24 26.35 28.24
C VAL A 365 7.91 24.97 28.24
N PRO A 366 9.20 24.89 28.62
CA PRO A 366 9.94 23.63 28.65
C PRO A 366 9.30 22.57 29.56
N SER A 367 8.62 22.99 30.63
CA SER A 367 7.95 22.11 31.59
C SER A 367 6.65 21.50 31.07
N TYR A 368 6.20 21.86 29.88
CA TYR A 368 4.98 21.34 29.29
C TYR A 368 5.21 19.96 28.67
N THR A 369 5.05 18.93 29.49
CA THR A 369 5.34 17.52 29.18
C THR A 369 4.75 17.03 27.85
N GLN A 370 3.53 17.45 27.52
CA GLN A 370 2.83 16.96 26.33
C GLN A 370 3.48 17.40 25.01
N SER A 371 4.20 18.53 25.00
CA SER A 371 4.96 18.94 23.82
C SER A 371 6.09 17.96 23.53
N TRP A 372 6.80 17.50 24.56
CA TRP A 372 7.85 16.49 24.43
C TRP A 372 7.28 15.13 23.98
N VAL A 373 6.16 14.70 24.57
CA VAL A 373 5.48 13.45 24.21
C VAL A 373 5.02 13.44 22.75
N LYS A 374 4.39 14.53 22.29
CA LYS A 374 3.99 14.68 20.89
C LYS A 374 5.20 14.77 19.96
N MET A 375 6.28 15.42 20.40
CA MET A 375 7.50 15.55 19.60
C MET A 375 8.19 14.21 19.40
N ALA A 376 8.12 13.32 20.39
CA ALA A 376 8.57 11.95 20.24
C ALA A 376 7.81 11.22 19.12
N SER A 377 6.49 11.42 19.02
CA SER A 377 5.66 10.83 17.96
C SER A 377 6.06 11.36 16.58
N VAL A 378 6.33 12.67 16.47
CA VAL A 378 6.83 13.31 15.24
C VAL A 378 8.18 12.72 14.81
N TYR A 379 9.11 12.53 15.73
CA TYR A 379 10.39 11.88 15.42
C TYR A 379 10.24 10.42 15.01
N MET A 380 9.28 9.69 15.59
CA MET A 380 8.98 8.32 15.17
C MET A 380 8.46 8.24 13.73
N GLU A 381 7.57 9.13 13.29
CA GLU A 381 7.15 9.18 11.88
C GLU A 381 8.31 9.54 10.94
N GLN A 382 9.28 10.35 11.41
CA GLN A 382 10.51 10.64 10.67
C GLN A 382 11.49 9.46 10.65
N GLY A 383 11.21 8.37 11.36
CA GLY A 383 12.09 7.21 11.51
C GLY A 383 13.26 7.41 12.49
N ASP A 384 13.30 8.51 13.24
CA ASP A 384 14.36 8.83 14.20
C ASP A 384 13.96 8.40 15.62
N SER A 385 14.02 7.08 15.85
CA SER A 385 13.66 6.50 17.16
C SER A 385 14.54 7.00 18.31
N THR A 386 15.82 7.28 18.05
CA THR A 386 16.74 7.81 19.07
C THR A 386 16.25 9.15 19.60
N LYS A 387 15.94 10.10 18.71
CA LYS A 387 15.41 11.40 19.14
C LYS A 387 14.04 11.30 19.79
N ALA A 388 13.22 10.33 19.39
CA ALA A 388 11.96 10.07 20.06
C ALA A 388 12.17 9.69 21.54
N PHE A 389 13.13 8.81 21.84
CA PHE A 389 13.48 8.47 23.22
C PHE A 389 14.11 9.63 23.98
N ASP A 390 14.95 10.45 23.34
CA ASP A 390 15.48 11.67 23.97
C ASP A 390 14.36 12.62 24.41
N CYS A 391 13.31 12.76 23.59
CA CYS A 391 12.13 13.56 23.95
C CYS A 391 11.41 12.99 25.18
N PHE A 392 11.27 11.68 25.31
CA PHE A 392 10.68 11.08 26.51
C PHE A 392 11.56 11.28 27.75
N GLU A 393 12.88 11.20 27.62
CA GLU A 393 13.79 11.50 28.73
C GLU A 393 13.69 12.97 29.17
N GLU A 394 13.56 13.91 28.23
CA GLU A 394 13.24 15.31 28.56
C GLU A 394 11.87 15.43 29.23
N ALA A 395 10.84 14.76 28.74
CA ALA A 395 9.51 14.75 29.35
C ALA A 395 9.53 14.29 30.82
N ILE A 396 10.31 13.23 31.11
CA ILE A 396 10.49 12.67 32.46
C ILE A 396 11.21 13.66 33.38
N LYS A 397 12.22 14.40 32.88
CA LYS A 397 12.91 15.44 33.65
C LYS A 397 11.95 16.55 34.08
N GLN A 398 10.96 16.88 33.24
CA GLN A 398 9.97 17.91 33.56
C GLN A 398 8.90 17.42 34.54
N ASN A 399 8.35 16.22 34.31
CA ASN A 399 7.33 15.63 35.17
C ASN A 399 7.31 14.10 35.06
N ALA A 400 8.06 13.42 35.95
CA ALA A 400 8.10 11.95 36.00
C ALA A 400 6.79 11.28 36.48
N GLU A 401 5.81 12.06 36.95
CA GLU A 401 4.52 11.54 37.42
C GLU A 401 3.41 11.72 36.38
N ASP A 402 3.73 12.22 35.17
CA ASP A 402 2.77 12.26 34.06
C ASP A 402 2.62 10.86 33.43
N PRO A 403 1.44 10.23 33.52
CA PRO A 403 1.21 8.88 33.01
C PRO A 403 1.17 8.77 31.47
N ASP A 404 0.99 9.88 30.73
CA ASP A 404 0.96 9.88 29.27
C ASP A 404 2.36 9.63 28.69
N ILE A 405 3.43 10.07 29.38
CA ILE A 405 4.82 9.77 28.99
C ILE A 405 5.01 8.27 28.81
N TYR A 406 4.68 7.51 29.85
CA TYR A 406 4.89 6.06 29.87
C TYR A 406 3.92 5.34 28.93
N TYR A 407 2.69 5.85 28.77
CA TYR A 407 1.77 5.29 27.79
C TYR A 407 2.33 5.41 26.37
N HIS A 408 2.73 6.61 25.94
CA HIS A 408 3.22 6.84 24.58
C HIS A 408 4.61 6.25 24.34
N ARG A 409 5.52 6.27 25.34
CA ARG A 409 6.80 5.56 25.23
C ARG A 409 6.61 4.04 25.13
N GLY A 410 5.65 3.50 25.87
CA GLY A 410 5.21 2.12 25.74
C GLY A 410 4.69 1.78 24.33
N GLN A 411 3.99 2.71 23.67
CA GLN A 411 3.58 2.54 22.27
C GLN A 411 4.79 2.48 21.33
N VAL A 412 5.80 3.33 21.54
CA VAL A 412 7.03 3.28 20.75
C VAL A 412 7.75 1.94 20.93
N TYR A 413 7.94 1.48 22.17
CA TYR A 413 8.51 0.15 22.43
C TYR A 413 7.68 -0.97 21.78
N PHE A 414 6.35 -0.83 21.77
CA PHE A 414 5.47 -1.82 21.17
C PHE A 414 5.64 -1.89 19.65
N ILE A 415 5.79 -0.75 18.96
CA ILE A 415 6.03 -0.67 17.52
C ILE A 415 7.42 -1.19 17.16
N THR A 416 8.43 -0.98 18.02
CA THR A 416 9.79 -1.53 17.84
C THR A 416 9.92 -3.00 18.27
N ASN A 417 8.80 -3.68 18.56
CA ASN A 417 8.71 -5.08 19.01
C ASN A 417 9.39 -5.36 20.37
N GLU A 418 9.62 -4.35 21.19
CA GLU A 418 10.14 -4.45 22.56
C GLU A 418 9.00 -4.62 23.57
N PHE A 419 8.24 -5.71 23.43
CA PHE A 419 6.98 -5.93 24.16
C PHE A 419 7.11 -5.97 25.68
N ASP A 420 8.21 -6.49 26.20
CA ASP A 420 8.46 -6.52 27.66
C ASP A 420 8.61 -5.11 28.22
N LYS A 421 9.39 -4.24 27.55
CA LYS A 421 9.54 -2.82 27.94
C LYS A 421 8.23 -2.06 27.80
N ALA A 422 7.47 -2.33 26.73
CA ALA A 422 6.14 -1.76 26.57
C ALA A 422 5.22 -2.13 27.74
N ALA A 423 5.23 -3.39 28.19
CA ALA A 423 4.46 -3.84 29.35
C ALA A 423 4.91 -3.17 30.66
N GLU A 424 6.21 -2.94 30.86
CA GLU A 424 6.73 -2.17 32.01
C GLU A 424 6.20 -0.74 32.02
N ASP A 425 6.29 -0.05 30.88
CA ASP A 425 5.83 1.33 30.70
C ASP A 425 4.31 1.45 30.85
N TYR A 426 3.52 0.55 30.26
CA TYR A 426 2.07 0.52 30.49
C TYR A 426 1.73 0.23 31.95
N THR A 427 2.50 -0.63 32.63
CA THR A 427 2.33 -0.87 34.07
C THR A 427 2.56 0.42 34.87
N LYS A 428 3.65 1.15 34.59
CA LYS A 428 3.92 2.45 35.23
C LYS A 428 2.80 3.45 34.95
N SER A 429 2.33 3.55 33.70
CA SER A 429 1.19 4.40 33.33
C SER A 429 -0.09 4.06 34.13
N THR A 430 -0.45 2.78 34.24
CA THR A 430 -1.61 2.35 35.04
C THR A 430 -1.46 2.57 36.54
N SER A 431 -0.22 2.58 37.06
CA SER A 431 0.05 2.83 38.48
C SER A 431 -0.09 4.31 38.85
N LEU A 432 0.20 5.20 37.90
CA LEU A 432 0.06 6.65 38.05
C LEU A 432 -1.39 7.10 37.82
N ASP A 433 -2.07 6.50 36.83
CA ASP A 433 -3.50 6.69 36.62
C ASP A 433 -4.16 5.38 36.15
N ASN A 434 -5.03 4.83 37.01
CA ASN A 434 -5.75 3.60 36.75
C ASN A 434 -7.10 3.80 36.06
N THR A 435 -7.52 5.04 35.79
CA THR A 435 -8.81 5.36 35.17
C THR A 435 -8.75 5.42 33.64
N PHE A 436 -7.54 5.50 33.08
CA PHE A 436 -7.33 5.53 31.64
C PHE A 436 -7.36 4.13 31.02
N VAL A 437 -8.45 3.83 30.31
CA VAL A 437 -8.74 2.49 29.77
C VAL A 437 -7.65 1.97 28.83
N PHE A 438 -7.04 2.84 28.02
CA PHE A 438 -6.08 2.41 27.01
C PHE A 438 -4.78 1.87 27.60
N SER A 439 -4.29 2.38 28.73
CA SER A 439 -3.11 1.81 29.40
C SER A 439 -3.36 0.37 29.85
N HIS A 440 -4.58 0.04 30.31
CA HIS A 440 -4.94 -1.32 30.71
C HIS A 440 -5.10 -2.26 29.50
N ILE A 441 -5.70 -1.77 28.41
CA ILE A 441 -5.80 -2.51 27.15
C ILE A 441 -4.39 -2.82 26.64
N GLN A 442 -3.55 -1.81 26.49
CA GLN A 442 -2.23 -1.97 25.89
C GLN A 442 -1.28 -2.78 26.76
N LEU A 443 -1.40 -2.71 28.10
CA LEU A 443 -0.69 -3.64 29.00
C LEU A 443 -1.05 -5.10 28.68
N ALA A 444 -2.33 -5.40 28.54
CA ALA A 444 -2.79 -6.75 28.27
C ALA A 444 -2.32 -7.25 26.89
N VAL A 445 -2.32 -6.37 25.88
CA VAL A 445 -1.82 -6.65 24.53
C VAL A 445 -0.31 -6.88 24.55
N ALA A 446 0.47 -6.02 25.20
CA ALA A 446 1.92 -6.15 25.32
C ALA A 446 2.31 -7.45 26.01
N GLN A 447 1.64 -7.82 27.10
CA GLN A 447 1.82 -9.11 27.77
C GLN A 447 1.52 -10.29 26.84
N TYR A 448 0.45 -10.22 26.07
CA TYR A 448 0.10 -11.25 25.11
C TYR A 448 1.18 -11.40 24.01
N LYS A 449 1.62 -10.29 23.42
CA LYS A 449 2.64 -10.27 22.36
C LYS A 449 4.04 -10.65 22.85
N ALA A 450 4.36 -10.39 24.11
CA ALA A 450 5.56 -10.91 24.77
C ALA A 450 5.54 -12.45 25.00
N GLY A 451 4.47 -13.14 24.58
CA GLY A 451 4.30 -14.58 24.80
C GLY A 451 3.70 -14.94 26.16
N ASN A 452 3.45 -13.96 27.03
CA ASN A 452 2.80 -14.15 28.34
C ASN A 452 1.27 -14.21 28.20
N VAL A 453 0.78 -15.13 27.36
CA VAL A 453 -0.63 -15.24 26.95
C VAL A 453 -1.58 -15.31 28.16
N ALA A 454 -1.28 -16.15 29.15
CA ALA A 454 -2.14 -16.30 30.33
C ALA A 454 -2.30 -14.98 31.11
N ASN A 455 -1.22 -14.22 31.26
CA ASN A 455 -1.24 -12.92 31.93
C ASN A 455 -2.01 -11.88 31.11
N GLY A 456 -1.75 -11.78 29.80
CA GLY A 456 -2.48 -10.88 28.91
C GLY A 456 -4.00 -11.13 28.95
N MET A 457 -4.43 -12.39 28.86
CA MET A 457 -5.84 -12.76 28.95
C MET A 457 -6.45 -12.47 30.33
N ALA A 458 -5.70 -12.68 31.42
CA ALA A 458 -6.16 -12.35 32.76
C ALA A 458 -6.27 -10.82 32.98
N THR A 459 -5.33 -10.05 32.43
CA THR A 459 -5.37 -8.58 32.44
C THR A 459 -6.59 -8.08 31.67
N PHE A 460 -6.85 -8.58 30.46
CA PHE A 460 -8.06 -8.21 29.71
C PHE A 460 -9.36 -8.48 30.47
N ARG A 461 -9.50 -9.66 31.11
CA ARG A 461 -10.68 -9.96 31.95
C ARG A 461 -10.84 -8.97 33.10
N ARG A 462 -9.73 -8.51 33.70
CA ARG A 462 -9.76 -7.46 34.73
C ARG A 462 -10.16 -6.11 34.12
N THR A 463 -9.63 -5.75 32.96
CA THR A 463 -9.98 -4.53 32.23
C THR A 463 -11.48 -4.48 31.89
N LEU A 464 -12.05 -5.56 31.36
CA LEU A 464 -13.49 -5.68 31.08
C LEU A 464 -14.36 -5.48 32.33
N LYS A 465 -13.88 -5.95 33.49
CA LYS A 465 -14.59 -5.76 34.77
C LYS A 465 -14.44 -4.34 35.31
N ALA A 466 -13.28 -3.71 35.13
CA ALA A 466 -13.00 -2.36 35.59
C ALA A 466 -13.71 -1.29 34.74
N PHE A 467 -13.92 -1.57 33.45
CA PHE A 467 -14.51 -0.65 32.48
C PHE A 467 -15.73 -1.28 31.76
N PRO A 468 -16.82 -1.60 32.47
CA PRO A 468 -17.96 -2.33 31.91
C PRO A 468 -18.76 -1.55 30.85
N ASP A 469 -18.61 -0.23 30.85
CA ASP A 469 -19.32 0.72 29.98
C ASP A 469 -18.45 1.19 28.79
N ARG A 470 -17.23 0.66 28.67
CA ARG A 470 -16.31 0.97 27.57
C ARG A 470 -16.34 -0.15 26.54
N SER A 471 -16.53 0.23 25.27
CA SER A 471 -16.57 -0.70 24.13
C SER A 471 -15.19 -1.22 23.76
N GLU A 472 -14.16 -0.40 23.97
CA GLU A 472 -12.80 -0.67 23.52
C GLU A 472 -12.26 -1.97 24.12
N PRO A 473 -12.30 -2.23 25.45
CA PRO A 473 -11.82 -3.49 26.01
C PRO A 473 -12.47 -4.73 25.41
N ALA A 474 -13.78 -4.66 25.08
CA ALA A 474 -14.49 -5.77 24.47
C ALA A 474 -14.03 -6.01 23.02
N ASN A 475 -13.88 -4.95 22.24
CA ASN A 475 -13.34 -5.06 20.88
C ASN A 475 -11.93 -5.67 20.88
N TYR A 476 -10.99 -5.08 21.62
CA TYR A 476 -9.60 -5.56 21.68
C TYR A 476 -9.48 -7.00 22.21
N TYR A 477 -10.31 -7.39 23.18
CA TYR A 477 -10.34 -8.77 23.67
C TYR A 477 -10.91 -9.75 22.63
N GLY A 478 -11.93 -9.34 21.88
CA GLY A 478 -12.46 -10.10 20.74
C GLY A 478 -11.39 -10.38 19.69
N GLU A 479 -10.53 -9.41 19.40
CA GLU A 479 -9.42 -9.58 18.45
C GLU A 479 -8.36 -10.57 18.93
N LEU A 480 -8.02 -10.58 20.23
CA LEU A 480 -7.11 -11.61 20.77
C LEU A 480 -7.74 -13.01 20.78
N LEU A 481 -9.06 -13.10 20.96
CA LEU A 481 -9.77 -14.37 20.84
C LEU A 481 -9.81 -14.86 19.39
N LEU A 482 -9.95 -13.95 18.44
CA LEU A 482 -9.84 -14.24 17.01
C LEU A 482 -8.46 -14.79 16.64
N ASP A 483 -7.38 -14.19 17.16
CA ASP A 483 -6.00 -14.68 16.98
C ASP A 483 -5.80 -16.09 17.56
N GLN A 484 -6.54 -16.44 18.61
CA GLN A 484 -6.59 -17.79 19.19
C GLN A 484 -7.57 -18.74 18.46
N GLN A 485 -8.17 -18.32 17.35
CA GLN A 485 -9.22 -19.05 16.61
C GLN A 485 -10.47 -19.38 17.45
N ARG A 486 -10.71 -18.62 18.52
CA ARG A 486 -11.91 -18.74 19.36
C ARG A 486 -13.03 -17.86 18.80
N PHE A 487 -13.52 -18.24 17.63
CA PHE A 487 -14.41 -17.41 16.82
C PHE A 487 -15.72 -17.02 17.52
N ASP A 488 -16.42 -17.97 18.14
CA ASP A 488 -17.70 -17.68 18.81
C ASP A 488 -17.50 -16.73 20.01
N ASP A 489 -16.46 -16.96 20.82
CA ASP A 489 -16.11 -16.06 21.92
C ASP A 489 -15.74 -14.66 21.44
N ALA A 490 -15.05 -14.56 20.29
CA ALA A 490 -14.71 -13.28 19.68
C ALA A 490 -15.97 -12.53 19.22
N ILE A 491 -16.90 -13.24 18.55
CA ILE A 491 -18.19 -12.68 18.11
C ILE A 491 -18.97 -12.11 19.30
N ASP A 492 -19.06 -12.84 20.41
CA ASP A 492 -19.74 -12.36 21.63
C ASP A 492 -19.15 -11.05 22.16
N LYS A 493 -17.82 -10.89 22.04
CA LYS A 493 -17.13 -9.68 22.50
C LYS A 493 -17.32 -8.52 21.54
N PHE A 494 -17.32 -8.77 20.23
CA PHE A 494 -17.67 -7.76 19.25
C PHE A 494 -19.13 -7.33 19.40
N ASP A 495 -20.07 -8.25 19.67
CA ASP A 495 -21.46 -7.90 19.93
C ASP A 495 -21.61 -6.96 21.13
N ARG A 496 -20.91 -7.24 22.23
CA ARG A 496 -20.90 -6.33 23.38
C ARG A 496 -20.30 -4.96 23.03
N ALA A 497 -19.23 -4.92 22.24
CA ALA A 497 -18.63 -3.66 21.81
C ALA A 497 -19.59 -2.86 20.91
N ILE A 498 -20.27 -3.53 19.96
CA ILE A 498 -21.27 -2.92 19.07
C ILE A 498 -22.45 -2.35 19.88
N GLU A 499 -22.96 -3.10 20.86
CA GLU A 499 -24.05 -2.65 21.73
C GLU A 499 -23.68 -1.34 22.45
N LEU A 500 -22.47 -1.30 23.04
CA LEU A 500 -21.96 -0.11 23.73
C LEU A 500 -21.73 1.07 22.78
N GLU A 501 -21.24 0.84 21.57
CA GLU A 501 -21.08 1.90 20.56
C GLU A 501 -22.41 2.46 20.05
N LEU A 502 -23.39 1.60 19.80
CA LEU A 502 -24.73 2.02 19.35
C LEU A 502 -25.48 2.81 20.43
N ALA A 503 -25.18 2.56 21.71
CA ALA A 503 -25.70 3.35 22.82
C ALA A 503 -25.11 4.77 22.90
N LYS A 504 -23.97 5.05 22.22
CA LYS A 504 -23.38 6.39 22.22
C LYS A 504 -24.19 7.37 21.35
N PRO A 505 -24.33 8.64 21.80
CA PRO A 505 -25.06 9.66 21.06
C PRO A 505 -24.32 10.17 19.83
N LYS A 506 -22.98 10.19 19.86
CA LYS A 506 -22.09 10.66 18.77
C LYS A 506 -20.79 9.83 18.74
N SER A 507 -20.01 9.97 17.67
CA SER A 507 -18.66 9.41 17.50
C SER A 507 -18.59 7.90 17.76
N ARG A 508 -19.45 7.16 17.06
CA ARG A 508 -19.55 5.70 17.19
C ARG A 508 -18.38 5.04 16.46
N ASN A 509 -17.64 4.19 17.16
CA ASN A 509 -16.61 3.37 16.54
C ASN A 509 -17.27 2.19 15.79
N VAL A 510 -17.06 2.13 14.49
CA VAL A 510 -17.63 1.09 13.62
C VAL A 510 -16.74 -0.15 13.45
N LEU A 511 -15.49 -0.09 13.93
CA LEU A 511 -14.52 -1.20 13.81
C LEU A 511 -15.02 -2.52 14.41
N PRO A 512 -15.74 -2.55 15.55
CA PRO A 512 -16.31 -3.80 16.05
C PRO A 512 -17.25 -4.51 15.06
N MET A 513 -17.97 -3.75 14.22
CA MET A 513 -18.82 -4.34 13.17
C MET A 513 -17.98 -4.99 12.08
N VAL A 514 -16.92 -4.32 11.63
CA VAL A 514 -15.98 -4.85 10.63
C VAL A 514 -15.29 -6.11 11.17
N ASN A 515 -14.77 -6.05 12.40
CA ASN A 515 -14.11 -7.17 13.07
C ASN A 515 -15.05 -8.38 13.22
N LYS A 516 -16.30 -8.15 13.62
CA LYS A 516 -17.33 -9.20 13.67
C LYS A 516 -17.60 -9.79 12.28
N GLY A 517 -17.74 -8.95 11.26
CA GLY A 517 -17.99 -9.39 9.88
C GLY A 517 -16.88 -10.28 9.36
N LEU A 518 -15.62 -9.86 9.53
CA LEU A 518 -14.45 -10.65 9.16
C LEU A 518 -14.37 -11.96 9.96
N THR A 519 -14.71 -11.96 11.24
CA THR A 519 -14.73 -13.17 12.08
C THR A 519 -15.79 -14.17 11.62
N ILE A 520 -16.98 -13.70 11.26
CA ILE A 520 -18.05 -14.54 10.70
C ILE A 520 -17.62 -15.11 9.36
N PHE A 521 -17.02 -14.29 8.50
CA PHE A 521 -16.49 -14.74 7.23
C PHE A 521 -15.42 -15.83 7.43
N GLN A 522 -14.43 -15.63 8.30
CA GLN A 522 -13.39 -16.62 8.54
C GLN A 522 -13.93 -17.95 9.10
N SER A 523 -14.82 -17.88 10.09
CA SER A 523 -15.31 -19.06 10.80
C SER A 523 -16.36 -19.86 10.04
N LYS A 524 -17.24 -19.18 9.30
CA LYS A 524 -18.44 -19.77 8.68
C LYS A 524 -18.46 -19.64 7.16
N GLN A 525 -17.52 -18.91 6.56
CA GLN A 525 -17.54 -18.53 5.14
C GLN A 525 -18.84 -17.80 4.74
N ASP A 526 -19.50 -17.15 5.70
CA ASP A 526 -20.74 -16.40 5.49
C ASP A 526 -20.40 -14.98 5.03
N ILE A 527 -20.22 -14.85 3.72
CA ILE A 527 -19.91 -13.59 3.05
C ILE A 527 -21.07 -12.59 3.18
N ALA A 528 -22.32 -13.06 3.11
CA ALA A 528 -23.48 -12.18 3.14
C ALA A 528 -23.59 -11.44 4.49
N ALA A 529 -23.42 -12.15 5.60
CA ALA A 529 -23.41 -11.55 6.93
C ALA A 529 -22.22 -10.59 7.13
N ALA A 530 -21.05 -10.94 6.60
CA ALA A 530 -19.87 -10.07 6.66
C ALA A 530 -20.09 -8.76 5.89
N GLU A 531 -20.65 -8.83 4.69
CA GLU A 531 -20.97 -7.65 3.89
C GLU A 531 -22.03 -6.77 4.52
N GLU A 532 -23.06 -7.36 5.12
CA GLU A 532 -24.09 -6.60 5.83
C GLU A 532 -23.47 -5.77 6.96
N LEU A 533 -22.57 -6.37 7.75
CA LEU A 533 -21.88 -5.67 8.83
C LEU A 533 -20.97 -4.55 8.33
N CYS A 534 -20.21 -4.78 7.25
CA CYS A 534 -19.39 -3.72 6.65
C CYS A 534 -20.24 -2.59 6.02
N LYS A 535 -21.39 -2.91 5.40
CA LYS A 535 -22.31 -1.90 4.87
C LYS A 535 -22.91 -1.05 6.00
N ARG A 536 -23.35 -1.68 7.09
CA ARG A 536 -23.81 -0.99 8.30
C ARG A 536 -22.72 -0.12 8.94
N ALA A 537 -21.47 -0.56 8.91
CA ALA A 537 -20.35 0.28 9.33
C ALA A 537 -20.23 1.54 8.47
N LEU A 538 -20.36 1.42 7.14
CA LEU A 538 -20.32 2.55 6.20
C LEU A 538 -21.54 3.47 6.26
N GLU A 539 -22.70 2.98 6.72
CA GLU A 539 -23.87 3.83 7.00
C GLU A 539 -23.62 4.78 8.17
N ILE A 540 -22.77 4.37 9.13
CA ILE A 540 -22.42 5.16 10.31
C ILE A 540 -21.17 6.02 10.06
N ASP A 541 -20.14 5.44 9.44
CA ASP A 541 -18.90 6.10 9.05
C ASP A 541 -18.58 5.81 7.57
N PRO A 542 -19.02 6.67 6.63
CA PRO A 542 -18.77 6.51 5.20
C PRO A 542 -17.29 6.57 4.78
N GLU A 543 -16.40 7.00 5.68
CA GLU A 543 -14.95 7.07 5.46
C GLU A 543 -14.18 5.94 6.16
N CYS A 544 -14.87 4.93 6.68
CA CYS A 544 -14.25 3.76 7.29
C CYS A 544 -13.49 2.91 6.25
N GLU A 545 -12.20 3.21 6.11
CA GLU A 545 -11.29 2.53 5.18
C GLU A 545 -11.27 0.99 5.35
N PRO A 546 -11.20 0.43 6.59
CA PRO A 546 -11.22 -1.01 6.77
C PRO A 546 -12.52 -1.66 6.28
N ALA A 547 -13.67 -0.97 6.38
CA ALA A 547 -14.94 -1.47 5.88
C ALA A 547 -14.98 -1.49 4.35
N VAL A 548 -14.49 -0.42 3.68
CA VAL A 548 -14.37 -0.38 2.22
C VAL A 548 -13.43 -1.46 1.70
N GLY A 549 -12.24 -1.59 2.31
CA GLY A 549 -11.26 -2.61 1.93
C GLY A 549 -11.80 -4.03 2.14
N SER A 550 -12.53 -4.27 3.23
CA SER A 550 -13.18 -5.56 3.49
C SER A 550 -14.24 -5.88 2.45
N LEU A 551 -15.11 -4.92 2.10
CA LEU A 551 -16.10 -5.11 1.02
C LEU A 551 -15.44 -5.36 -0.33
N ALA A 552 -14.33 -4.67 -0.64
CA ALA A 552 -13.59 -4.88 -1.89
C ALA A 552 -13.13 -6.34 -2.00
N GLN A 553 -12.59 -6.89 -0.92
CA GLN A 553 -12.12 -8.27 -0.85
C GLN A 553 -13.26 -9.30 -0.91
N LEU A 554 -14.35 -9.07 -0.17
CA LEU A 554 -15.54 -9.93 -0.19
C LEU A 554 -16.21 -9.94 -1.59
N ALA A 555 -16.21 -8.80 -2.28
CA ALA A 555 -16.67 -8.71 -3.66
C ALA A 555 -15.82 -9.57 -4.61
N LEU A 556 -14.48 -9.55 -4.46
CA LEU A 556 -13.60 -10.43 -5.25
C LEU A 556 -13.88 -11.93 -4.98
N GLN A 557 -14.14 -12.32 -3.72
CA GLN A 557 -14.50 -13.71 -3.36
C GLN A 557 -15.78 -14.21 -4.01
N THR A 558 -16.71 -13.29 -4.27
CA THR A 558 -17.98 -13.60 -4.92
C THR A 558 -17.95 -13.37 -6.43
N ASN A 559 -16.74 -13.23 -7.02
CA ASN A 559 -16.51 -12.98 -8.44
C ASN A 559 -17.20 -11.69 -8.94
N ARG A 560 -17.42 -10.71 -8.06
CA ARG A 560 -17.92 -9.37 -8.37
C ARG A 560 -16.76 -8.41 -8.59
N VAL A 561 -15.97 -8.72 -9.61
CA VAL A 561 -14.67 -8.10 -9.90
C VAL A 561 -14.81 -6.60 -10.20
N GLU A 562 -15.87 -6.18 -10.91
CA GLU A 562 -16.17 -4.77 -11.17
C GLU A 562 -16.52 -3.99 -9.90
N GLU A 563 -17.26 -4.61 -8.97
CA GLU A 563 -17.59 -3.99 -7.68
C GLU A 563 -16.32 -3.85 -6.83
N GLY A 564 -15.51 -4.91 -6.75
CA GLY A 564 -14.22 -4.90 -6.06
C GLY A 564 -13.28 -3.79 -6.57
N SER A 565 -13.15 -3.65 -7.90
CA SER A 565 -12.32 -2.59 -8.51
C SER A 565 -12.78 -1.18 -8.12
N LYS A 566 -14.10 -0.93 -8.10
CA LYS A 566 -14.68 0.34 -7.66
C LYS A 566 -14.43 0.59 -6.18
N LEU A 567 -14.53 -0.44 -5.34
CA LEU A 567 -14.26 -0.32 -3.91
C LEU A 567 -12.78 -0.08 -3.60
N PHE A 568 -11.84 -0.72 -4.33
CA PHE A 568 -10.41 -0.40 -4.20
C PHE A 568 -10.09 1.02 -4.67
N TRP A 569 -10.76 1.52 -5.71
CA TRP A 569 -10.65 2.92 -6.09
C TRP A 569 -11.18 3.83 -4.97
N ARG A 570 -12.35 3.51 -4.41
CA ARG A 570 -12.89 4.23 -3.25
C ARG A 570 -11.95 4.18 -2.05
N GLN A 571 -11.28 3.06 -1.81
CA GLN A 571 -10.26 2.90 -0.79
C GLN A 571 -9.09 3.86 -1.06
N ALA A 572 -8.57 3.92 -2.29
CA ALA A 572 -7.53 4.87 -2.69
C ALA A 572 -7.95 6.34 -2.43
N GLU A 573 -9.21 6.69 -2.66
CA GLU A 573 -9.74 8.03 -2.35
C GLU A 573 -9.74 8.36 -0.86
N ILE A 574 -9.89 7.36 0.03
CA ILE A 574 -10.03 7.56 1.49
C ILE A 574 -8.73 7.32 2.29
N THR A 575 -7.85 6.43 1.81
CA THR A 575 -6.56 6.09 2.44
C THR A 575 -5.69 7.31 2.70
N ARG A 576 -4.87 7.30 3.75
CA ARG A 576 -4.18 8.51 4.24
C ARG A 576 -2.68 8.49 4.02
N SER A 577 -2.08 7.31 4.13
CA SER A 577 -0.65 7.18 3.89
C SER A 577 -0.37 6.79 2.44
N GLU A 578 0.74 7.30 1.91
CA GLU A 578 1.23 6.93 0.58
C GLU A 578 1.28 5.41 0.37
N PRO A 579 1.75 4.58 1.32
CA PRO A 579 1.84 3.16 1.02
C PRO A 579 0.51 2.41 1.22
N GLU A 580 -0.50 2.98 1.90
CA GLU A 580 -1.89 2.49 1.82
C GLU A 580 -2.52 2.82 0.45
N LEU A 581 -2.33 4.06 -0.02
CA LEU A 581 -2.76 4.50 -1.36
C LEU A 581 -2.16 3.60 -2.44
N MET A 582 -0.85 3.34 -2.36
CA MET A 582 -0.16 2.40 -3.24
C MET A 582 -0.79 1.01 -3.18
N GLY A 583 -1.12 0.51 -1.99
CA GLY A 583 -1.78 -0.77 -1.81
C GLY A 583 -3.15 -0.82 -2.51
N ALA A 584 -4.01 0.16 -2.24
CA ALA A 584 -5.34 0.25 -2.83
C ALA A 584 -5.29 0.36 -4.37
N LEU A 585 -4.38 1.20 -4.91
CA LEU A 585 -4.19 1.33 -6.35
C LEU A 585 -3.64 0.05 -6.98
N THR A 586 -2.72 -0.66 -6.32
CA THR A 586 -2.20 -1.95 -6.77
C THR A 586 -3.33 -2.96 -6.94
N TYR A 587 -4.22 -3.09 -5.94
CA TYR A 587 -5.39 -3.96 -6.04
C TYR A 587 -6.38 -3.49 -7.11
N HIS A 588 -6.63 -2.19 -7.23
CA HIS A 588 -7.48 -1.63 -8.26
C HIS A 588 -6.99 -2.00 -9.66
N TYR A 589 -5.70 -1.76 -9.96
CA TYR A 589 -5.12 -1.99 -11.28
C TYR A 589 -4.95 -3.48 -11.60
N ALA A 590 -4.66 -4.33 -10.61
CA ALA A 590 -4.68 -5.78 -10.79
C ALA A 590 -6.10 -6.28 -11.13
N THR A 591 -7.11 -5.77 -10.42
CA THR A 591 -8.52 -6.10 -10.67
C THR A 591 -8.96 -5.59 -12.05
N LYS A 592 -8.56 -4.37 -12.42
CA LYS A 592 -8.86 -3.76 -13.71
C LYS A 592 -8.24 -4.54 -14.87
N SER A 593 -6.97 -4.96 -14.76
CA SER A 593 -6.33 -5.74 -15.82
C SER A 593 -6.99 -7.10 -16.04
N GLN A 594 -7.54 -7.71 -14.99
CA GLN A 594 -8.35 -8.92 -15.13
C GLN A 594 -9.69 -8.67 -15.83
N ILE A 595 -10.38 -7.58 -15.51
CA ILE A 595 -11.61 -7.17 -16.20
C ILE A 595 -11.32 -6.94 -17.69
N ASP A 596 -10.24 -6.24 -18.00
CA ASP A 596 -9.85 -5.95 -19.38
C ASP A 596 -9.46 -7.23 -20.14
N PHE A 597 -8.79 -8.18 -19.47
CA PHE A 597 -8.54 -9.51 -20.01
C PHE A 597 -9.84 -10.27 -20.32
N LEU A 598 -10.79 -10.32 -19.37
CA LEU A 598 -12.06 -11.02 -19.57
C LEU A 598 -12.90 -10.42 -20.70
N LYS A 599 -12.84 -9.10 -20.89
CA LYS A 599 -13.47 -8.42 -22.03
C LYS A 599 -12.79 -8.78 -23.36
N ALA A 600 -11.46 -8.88 -23.36
CA ALA A 600 -10.68 -9.21 -24.55
C ALA A 600 -10.78 -10.69 -24.95
N TYR A 601 -10.93 -11.59 -23.97
CA TYR A 601 -10.96 -13.06 -24.13
C TYR A 601 -12.15 -13.68 -23.37
N PRO A 602 -13.40 -13.39 -23.76
CA PRO A 602 -14.59 -13.88 -23.03
C PRO A 602 -14.68 -15.41 -22.98
N GLU A 603 -14.13 -16.12 -23.96
CA GLU A 603 -14.04 -17.58 -23.99
C GLU A 603 -13.15 -18.17 -22.90
N MET A 604 -12.23 -17.37 -22.35
CA MET A 604 -11.32 -17.78 -21.28
C MET A 604 -11.96 -17.68 -19.89
N ALA A 605 -13.15 -17.09 -19.75
CA ALA A 605 -13.82 -16.90 -18.46
C ALA A 605 -14.04 -18.22 -17.70
N THR A 606 -14.53 -19.26 -18.39
CA THR A 606 -14.72 -20.59 -17.79
C THR A 606 -13.40 -21.29 -17.48
N GLN A 607 -12.36 -21.05 -18.27
CA GLN A 607 -11.03 -21.64 -18.04
C GLN A 607 -10.33 -20.97 -16.86
N MET A 608 -10.50 -19.66 -16.65
CA MET A 608 -9.97 -18.97 -15.47
C MET A 608 -10.54 -19.53 -14.17
N GLY A 609 -11.85 -19.83 -14.11
CA GLY A 609 -12.44 -20.51 -12.95
C GLY A 609 -11.81 -21.87 -12.64
N SER A 610 -11.41 -22.63 -13.67
CA SER A 610 -10.74 -23.93 -13.51
C SER A 610 -9.24 -23.82 -13.16
N ILE A 611 -8.54 -22.82 -13.72
CA ILE A 611 -7.13 -22.53 -13.40
C ILE A 611 -7.03 -22.03 -11.95
N ALA A 612 -8.00 -21.23 -11.54
CA ALA A 612 -8.18 -20.82 -10.14
C ALA A 612 -8.33 -22.06 -9.25
N GLN A 613 -9.33 -22.92 -9.48
CA GLN A 613 -9.56 -24.10 -8.65
C GLN A 613 -8.38 -25.09 -8.57
N GLY A 614 -7.54 -25.20 -9.60
CA GLY A 614 -6.37 -26.08 -9.61
C GLY A 614 -5.09 -25.51 -8.97
N LEU A 615 -5.10 -24.23 -8.59
CA LEU A 615 -4.00 -23.56 -7.87
C LEU A 615 -4.30 -23.39 -6.36
N MET A 616 -5.55 -23.70 -5.93
CA MET A 616 -5.92 -24.01 -4.53
C MET A 616 -5.48 -25.43 -4.18
#